data_AF-A0AA37QBJ7-F1
#
_entry.id   AF-A0AA37QBJ7-F1
#
_cell.length_a   1.000
_cell.length_b   1.000
_cell.length_c   1.000
_cell.angle_alpha   90.00
_cell.angle_beta   90.00
_cell.angle_gamma   90.00
#
_symmetry.space_group_name_H-M   'P 1'
#
loop_
_entity.id
_entity.type
_entity.pdbx_description
1 polymer ?
#
loop_
_entity_poly.entity_id
_entity_poly.type
_entity_poly.pdbx_seq_one_letter_code
_entity_poly.pdbx_strand_id
1 'polypeptide(L)' 'MECFSGVYKNLSRGVVALVFRCRRAAGDPHPTAEAREVRWMTTEQVKASMTPAFAVRVLDAFDEDIHSRAHDGVNLVG' A
#
# COMPACT_ATOMS: atom_id res chain seq x y z
N MET A 1 2.54 -14.10 10.14
CA MET A 1 2.96 -13.10 11.14
C MET A 1 2.63 -11.75 10.55
N GLU A 2 2.04 -10.86 11.34
CA GLU A 2 1.82 -9.48 10.91
C GLU A 2 3.12 -8.70 11.13
N CYS A 3 3.58 -7.96 10.12
CA CYS A 3 4.86 -7.25 10.18
C CYS A 3 4.69 -5.80 9.74
N PHE A 4 5.32 -4.88 10.46
CA PHE A 4 5.37 -3.48 10.04
C PHE A 4 6.34 -3.33 8.86
N SER A 5 5.85 -2.77 7.75
CA SER A 5 6.66 -2.62 6.52
C SER A 5 7.10 -1.19 6.24
N GLY A 6 6.40 -0.17 6.77
CA GLY A 6 6.88 1.19 6.59
C GLY A 6 5.92 2.34 6.85
N VAL A 7 6.49 3.55 6.71
CA VAL A 7 5.83 4.85 6.86
C VAL A 7 5.83 5.58 5.51
N TYR A 8 4.66 6.04 5.07
CA TYR A 8 4.49 6.77 3.80
C TYR A 8 3.83 8.12 4.04
N LYS A 9 4.55 9.18 3.69
CA LYS A 9 4.24 10.54 4.15
C LYS A 9 3.85 11.42 2.97
N ASN A 10 2.64 11.98 3.02
CA ASN A 10 2.27 13.12 2.20
C ASN A 10 2.31 14.38 3.07
N LEU A 11 3.48 14.99 3.15
CA LEU A 11 3.71 16.13 4.06
C LEU A 11 3.03 17.41 3.58
N SER A 12 2.86 17.60 2.25
CA SER A 12 2.11 18.74 1.73
C SER A 12 0.64 18.71 2.14
N ARG A 13 0.09 17.52 2.42
CA ARG A 13 -1.26 17.32 2.96
C ARG A 13 -1.29 17.01 4.46
N GLY A 14 -0.15 16.96 5.15
CA GLY A 14 -0.08 16.61 6.58
C GLY A 14 -0.52 15.18 6.92
N VAL A 15 -0.43 14.23 5.98
CA VAL A 15 -0.90 12.85 6.15
C VAL A 15 0.27 11.88 6.27
N VAL A 16 0.17 10.94 7.20
CA VAL A 16 1.11 9.82 7.38
C VAL A 16 0.35 8.50 7.38
N ALA A 17 0.79 7.55 6.55
CA ALA A 17 0.26 6.20 6.50
C ALA A 17 1.28 5.20 7.06
N LEU A 18 0.83 4.30 7.94
CA LEU A 18 1.59 3.17 8.44
C LEU A 18 1.08 1.90 7.75
N VAL A 19 1.97 1.07 7.23
CA VAL A 19 1.60 -0.15 6.50
C VAL A 19 2.11 -1.38 7.25
N PHE A 20 1.22 -2.36 7.36
CA PHE A 20 1.51 -3.67 7.93
C PHE A 20 1.18 -4.75 6.90
N ARG A 21 2.09 -5.69 6.71
CA ARG A 21 1.84 -6.90 5.94
C ARG A 21 1.15 -7.92 6.84
N CYS A 22 -0.03 -8.36 6.42
CA CYS A 22 -0.82 -9.37 7.12
C CYS A 22 -1.02 -10.62 6.25
N ARG A 23 -1.47 -11.70 6.89
CA ARG A 23 -1.92 -12.93 6.19
C ARG A 23 -3.44 -13.01 6.29
N ARG A 24 -4.11 -13.29 5.17
CA ARG A 24 -5.55 -13.59 5.18
C ARG A 24 -5.83 -14.81 6.06
N ALA A 25 -6.72 -14.66 7.04
CA ALA A 25 -7.10 -15.75 7.94
C ALA A 25 -8.24 -16.60 7.36
N ALA A 26 -9.31 -15.96 6.88
CA ALA A 26 -10.49 -16.58 6.28
C ALA A 26 -11.27 -15.54 5.44
N GLY A 27 -12.36 -15.97 4.80
CA GLY A 27 -13.30 -15.12 4.08
C GLY A 27 -12.93 -14.83 2.63
N ASP A 28 -13.93 -14.39 1.86
CA ASP A 28 -13.81 -14.04 0.46
C ASP A 28 -13.94 -12.52 0.24
N PRO A 29 -13.15 -11.93 -0.68
CA PRO A 29 -13.25 -10.52 -1.01
C PRO A 29 -14.63 -10.17 -1.56
N HIS A 30 -15.24 -9.13 -1.03
CA HIS A 30 -16.54 -8.64 -1.49
C HIS A 30 -16.61 -7.11 -1.38
N PRO A 31 -17.43 -6.44 -2.23
CA PRO A 31 -17.68 -5.00 -2.12
C PRO A 31 -18.31 -4.60 -0.78
N THR A 32 -18.07 -3.35 -0.37
CA THR A 32 -18.71 -2.71 0.80
C THR A 32 -19.34 -1.37 0.38
N ALA A 33 -19.92 -0.63 1.32
CA ALA A 33 -20.41 0.73 1.05
C ALA A 33 -19.26 1.68 0.61
N GLU A 34 -18.05 1.42 1.08
CA GLU A 34 -16.84 2.19 0.80
C GLU A 34 -16.03 1.63 -0.39
N ALA A 35 -16.09 0.31 -0.64
CA ALA A 35 -15.31 -0.36 -1.67
C ALA A 35 -16.19 -0.93 -2.78
N ARG A 36 -16.13 -0.33 -3.97
CA ARG A 36 -16.91 -0.79 -5.15
C ARG A 36 -16.47 -2.14 -5.70
N GLU A 37 -15.18 -2.47 -5.63
CA GLU A 37 -14.61 -3.71 -6.13
C GLU A 37 -13.44 -4.13 -5.24
N VAL A 38 -13.29 -5.43 -5.02
CA VAL A 38 -12.12 -6.01 -4.35
C VAL A 38 -11.58 -7.14 -5.21
N ARG A 39 -10.30 -7.07 -5.55
CA ARG A 39 -9.61 -8.10 -6.35
C ARG A 39 -8.20 -8.36 -5.81
N TRP A 40 -7.72 -9.58 -6.00
CA TRP A 40 -6.32 -9.92 -5.80
C TRP A 40 -5.50 -9.46 -6.99
N MET A 41 -4.30 -8.92 -6.74
CA MET A 41 -3.39 -8.46 -7.77
C MET A 41 -1.99 -9.05 -7.59
N THR A 42 -1.30 -9.34 -8.69
CA THR A 42 0.15 -9.58 -8.68
C THR A 42 0.91 -8.26 -8.53
N THR A 43 2.21 -8.34 -8.22
CA THR A 43 3.09 -7.17 -8.13
C THR A 43 3.15 -6.37 -9.45
N GLU A 44 3.05 -7.04 -10.59
CA GLU A 44 3.03 -6.41 -11.92
C GLU A 44 1.71 -5.67 -12.15
N GLN A 45 0.59 -6.29 -11.78
CA GLN A 45 -0.73 -5.66 -11.87
C GLN A 45 -0.84 -4.44 -10.97
N VAL A 46 -0.23 -4.49 -9.76
CA VAL A 46 -0.12 -3.34 -8.86
C VAL A 46 0.63 -2.19 -9.52
N LYS A 47 1.80 -2.46 -10.11
CA LYS A 47 2.59 -1.44 -10.83
C LYS A 47 1.83 -0.81 -11.99
N ALA A 48 1.01 -1.59 -12.70
CA ALA A 48 0.22 -1.10 -13.82
C ALA A 48 -1.06 -0.36 -13.42
N SER A 49 -1.67 -0.70 -12.28
CA SER A 49 -3.01 -0.23 -11.89
C SER A 49 -3.00 0.91 -10.86
N MET A 50 -1.90 1.09 -10.12
CA MET A 50 -1.83 2.03 -9.00
C MET A 50 -0.84 3.16 -9.29
N THR A 51 -1.13 4.36 -8.79
CA THR A 51 -0.16 5.46 -8.85
C THR A 51 1.09 5.11 -8.01
N PRO A 52 2.29 5.58 -8.40
CA PRO A 52 3.54 5.23 -7.71
C PRO A 52 3.50 5.37 -6.18
N ALA A 53 2.88 6.44 -5.66
CA ALA A 53 2.74 6.71 -4.23
C ALA A 53 2.02 5.62 -3.42
N PHE A 54 1.14 4.84 -4.07
CA PHE A 54 0.40 3.75 -3.44
C PHE A 54 0.95 2.38 -3.86
N ALA A 55 1.41 2.22 -5.10
CA ALA A 55 2.02 0.99 -5.58
C ALA A 55 3.24 0.60 -4.71
N VAL A 56 4.10 1.57 -4.40
CA VAL A 56 5.30 1.37 -3.60
C VAL A 56 5.02 0.76 -2.21
N ARG A 57 3.86 1.09 -1.61
CA ARG A 57 3.46 0.57 -0.30
C ARG A 57 3.29 -0.94 -0.30
N VAL A 58 2.75 -1.44 -1.40
CA VAL A 58 2.54 -2.88 -1.60
C VAL A 58 3.87 -3.55 -1.93
N LEU A 59 4.69 -2.95 -2.81
CA LEU A 59 5.96 -3.52 -3.23
C LEU A 59 6.95 -3.64 -2.07
N ASP A 60 7.09 -2.59 -1.28
CA ASP A 60 7.91 -2.56 -0.06
C ASP A 60 7.47 -3.61 0.96
N ALA A 61 6.18 -3.95 1.03
CA ALA A 61 5.70 -4.99 1.95
C ALA A 61 6.21 -6.40 1.57
N PHE A 62 6.76 -6.59 0.36
CA PHE A 62 7.43 -7.83 -0.04
C PHE A 62 8.91 -7.88 0.34
N ASP A 63 9.49 -6.75 0.76
CA ASP A 63 10.85 -6.66 1.30
C ASP A 63 10.87 -7.11 2.78
N GLU A 64 12.06 -7.39 3.30
CA GLU A 64 12.31 -7.65 4.72
C GLU A 64 12.61 -6.36 5.49
N ASP A 65 12.97 -5.27 4.79
CA ASP A 65 13.30 -3.98 5.38
C ASP A 65 12.07 -3.13 5.74
N ILE A 66 12.27 -2.21 6.69
CA ILE A 66 11.27 -1.18 7.03
C ILE A 66 11.56 0.07 6.20
N HIS A 67 10.57 0.52 5.44
CA HIS A 67 10.73 1.67 4.56
C HIS A 67 10.14 2.95 5.15
N SER A 68 10.76 4.09 4.81
CA SER A 68 10.20 5.42 5.05
C SER A 68 10.26 6.23 3.76
N ARG A 69 9.11 6.57 3.17
CA ARG A 69 9.04 7.30 1.90
C ARG A 69 8.17 8.55 2.00
N ALA A 70 8.49 9.54 1.18
CA ALA A 70 7.64 10.72 0.98
C ALA A 70 7.01 10.68 -0.42
N HIS A 71 5.82 11.25 -0.56
CA HIS A 71 5.10 11.30 -1.82
C HIS A 71 4.17 12.53 -1.89
N ASP A 72 3.84 12.98 -3.09
CA ASP A 72 2.89 14.08 -3.32
C ASP A 72 1.42 13.60 -3.41
N GLY A 73 1.20 12.29 -3.44
CA GLY A 73 -0.11 11.66 -3.60
C GLY A 73 -0.27 10.91 -4.91
N VAL A 74 0.62 11.16 -5.87
CA VAL A 74 0.73 10.46 -7.15
C VAL A 74 2.10 9.82 -7.27
N ASN A 75 3.16 10.63 -7.10
CA ASN A 75 4.56 10.24 -7.25
C ASN A 75 5.28 10.20 -5.91
N LEU A 76 6.33 9.39 -5.86
CA LEU A 76 7.34 9.49 -4.80
C LEU A 76 8.08 10.81 -4.96
N VAL A 77 8.39 11.45 -3.83
CA VAL A 77 9.17 12.69 -3.78
C VAL A 77 10.24 12.58 -2.71
N GLY A 78 11.38 13.21 -2.94
CA GLY A 78 12.58 13.06 -2.12
C GLY A 78 13.69 12.42 -2.91
#